data_AF-A0A6L8Q938-F1
#
_entry.id   AF-A0A6L8Q938-F1
#
_cell.length_a   1.000
_cell.length_b   1.000
_cell.length_c   1.000
_cell.angle_alpha   90.00
_cell.angle_beta   90.00
_cell.angle_gamma   90.00
#
_symmetry.space_group_name_H-M   'P 1'
#
loop_
_entity.id
_entity.type
_entity.pdbx_description
1 polymer ?
#
loop_
_entity_poly.entity_id
_entity_poly.type
_entity_poly.pdbx_seq_one_letter_code
_entity_poly.pdbx_strand_id
1 'polypeptide(L)'
;MRAMQCELCGGTDIVKEDDFFVCQSCGMKYTPENAKKMMIDGVVNIQGTVKLDNTKLIDNYLSISRNAYDSGNSKEAEEYANKVLEIDPTNYKALYLKGVAAGWQTSGMNNRIPEAVDCFALAIENCADEQKLEDLKETVANDVSKLTLAMMRLRCEIYKKLPSEENAISLFAEAKNSLDLVLKLIASCGFKPKEFRGEAATMMNNAAVDAFDGVIWKDYTNGKPLILTNKFGVSKYKLAQPNDVSRYATPSKYDFDKLLARTDACIKIIEAAMSSNLSRYHRSPGLVPAISKRRYRE
;
A
#
# COMPACT_ATOMS: atom_id res chain seq x y z
N MET A 1 46.64 -43.54 -20.97
CA MET A 1 46.81 -43.49 -19.50
C MET A 1 46.85 -42.04 -19.09
N ARG A 2 46.04 -41.61 -18.10
CA ARG A 2 46.14 -40.23 -17.58
C ARG A 2 47.46 -40.10 -16.82
N ALA A 3 48.24 -39.07 -17.13
CA ALA A 3 49.50 -38.81 -16.45
C ALA A 3 49.21 -38.36 -15.00
N MET A 4 49.95 -38.92 -14.05
CA MET A 4 49.94 -38.44 -12.67
C MET A 4 50.41 -36.99 -12.63
N GLN A 5 49.73 -36.15 -11.85
CA GLN A 5 50.09 -34.76 -11.66
C GLN A 5 50.57 -34.55 -10.23
N CYS A 6 51.71 -33.90 -10.06
CA CYS A 6 52.27 -33.57 -8.75
C CYS A 6 51.29 -32.68 -7.98
N GLU A 7 50.92 -33.06 -6.76
CA GLU A 7 49.99 -32.28 -5.91
C GLU A 7 50.59 -30.95 -5.45
N LEU A 8 51.92 -30.88 -5.34
CA LEU A 8 52.60 -29.68 -4.84
C LEU A 8 52.75 -28.59 -5.90
N CYS A 9 53.14 -28.96 -7.12
CA CYS A 9 53.52 -28.01 -8.16
C CYS A 9 52.73 -28.16 -9.47
N GLY A 10 51.82 -29.12 -9.56
CA GLY A 10 51.04 -29.38 -10.78
C GLY A 10 51.86 -29.96 -11.95
N GLY A 11 53.14 -30.27 -11.76
CA GLY A 11 54.00 -30.84 -12.80
C GLY A 11 53.59 -32.27 -13.15
N THR A 12 53.64 -32.63 -14.43
CA THR A 12 53.27 -33.98 -14.91
C THR A 12 54.47 -34.88 -15.18
N ASP A 13 55.69 -34.35 -15.00
CA ASP A 13 56.94 -35.07 -15.23
C ASP A 13 57.39 -35.76 -13.94
N ILE A 14 56.98 -37.03 -13.78
CA ILE A 14 57.26 -37.85 -12.61
C ILE A 14 57.91 -39.15 -13.07
N VAL A 15 59.12 -39.40 -12.60
CA VAL A 15 59.95 -40.55 -13.00
C VAL A 15 60.16 -41.47 -11.81
N LYS A 16 60.22 -42.78 -12.04
CA LYS A 16 60.52 -43.76 -10.98
C LYS A 16 62.02 -43.82 -10.73
N GLU A 17 62.43 -43.50 -9.50
CA GLU A 17 63.80 -43.63 -9.00
C GLU A 17 63.77 -44.56 -7.78
N ASP A 18 64.44 -45.70 -7.88
CA ASP A 18 64.43 -46.78 -6.88
C ASP A 18 63.00 -47.19 -6.47
N ASP A 19 62.68 -47.02 -5.17
CA ASP A 19 61.38 -47.34 -4.56
C ASP A 19 60.40 -46.15 -4.54
N PHE A 20 60.73 -45.01 -5.17
CA PHE A 20 59.91 -43.81 -5.18
C PHE A 20 59.62 -43.28 -6.59
N PHE A 21 58.54 -42.51 -6.72
CA PHE A 21 58.23 -41.71 -7.90
C PHE A 21 58.56 -40.25 -7.61
N VAL A 22 59.49 -39.65 -8.36
CA VAL A 22 60.03 -38.32 -8.08
C VAL A 22 59.58 -37.35 -9.15
N CYS A 23 58.97 -36.24 -8.73
CA CYS A 23 58.61 -35.13 -9.62
C CYS A 23 59.86 -34.35 -10.01
N GLN A 24 60.17 -34.31 -11.30
CA GLN A 24 61.38 -33.66 -11.83
C GLN A 24 61.32 -32.13 -11.72
N SER A 25 60.13 -31.54 -11.57
CA SER A 25 59.96 -30.09 -11.44
C SER A 25 60.18 -29.54 -10.03
N CYS A 26 59.92 -30.33 -8.98
CA CYS A 26 59.99 -29.84 -7.59
C CYS A 26 60.68 -30.79 -6.61
N GLY A 27 61.08 -32.00 -7.05
CA GLY A 27 61.76 -32.99 -6.22
C GLY A 27 60.85 -33.76 -5.26
N MET A 28 59.54 -33.56 -5.30
CA MET A 28 58.59 -34.28 -4.43
C MET A 28 58.63 -35.79 -4.73
N LYS A 29 58.72 -36.60 -3.68
CA LYS A 29 58.78 -38.07 -3.77
C LYS A 29 57.46 -38.70 -3.32
N TYR A 30 56.95 -39.62 -4.13
CA TYR A 30 55.74 -40.38 -3.86
C TYR A 30 56.09 -41.86 -3.69
N THR A 31 55.55 -42.50 -2.66
CA THR A 31 55.62 -43.97 -2.56
C THR A 31 54.74 -44.60 -3.65
N PRO A 32 54.97 -45.87 -4.03
CA PRO A 32 54.15 -46.55 -5.03
C PRO A 32 52.66 -46.61 -4.64
N GLU A 33 52.36 -46.70 -3.35
CA GLU A 33 50.98 -46.66 -2.84
C GLU A 33 50.34 -45.29 -3.00
N ASN A 34 51.06 -44.21 -2.68
CA ASN A 34 50.55 -42.85 -2.84
C ASN A 34 50.38 -42.47 -4.32
N ALA A 35 51.35 -42.84 -5.17
CA ALA A 35 51.23 -42.65 -6.61
C ALA A 35 50.00 -43.38 -7.20
N LYS A 36 49.68 -44.58 -6.69
CA LYS A 36 48.48 -45.33 -7.08
C LYS A 36 47.19 -44.66 -6.64
N LYS A 37 47.15 -44.06 -5.44
CA LYS A 37 45.99 -43.27 -4.96
C LYS A 37 45.76 -42.03 -5.82
N MET A 38 46.82 -41.31 -6.19
CA MET A 38 46.75 -40.13 -7.05
C MET A 38 46.24 -40.43 -8.47
N MET A 39 46.36 -41.68 -8.95
CA MET A 39 45.76 -42.10 -10.22
C MET A 39 44.25 -42.40 -10.11
N ILE A 40 43.74 -42.66 -8.90
CA ILE A 40 42.34 -43.05 -8.63
C ILE A 40 41.53 -41.81 -8.24
N ASP A 41 42.06 -40.99 -7.33
CA ASP A 41 41.40 -39.79 -6.80
C ASP A 41 41.66 -38.57 -7.67
N GLY A 42 41.35 -38.69 -8.97
CA GLY A 42 41.41 -37.57 -9.90
C GLY A 42 40.65 -36.36 -9.36
N VAL A 43 41.17 -35.16 -9.64
CA VAL A 43 40.60 -33.86 -9.25
C VAL A 43 39.08 -33.87 -9.39
N VAL A 44 38.37 -33.68 -8.27
CA VAL A 44 36.91 -33.57 -8.23
C VAL A 44 36.54 -32.32 -9.01
N ASN A 45 36.18 -32.50 -10.27
CA ASN A 45 35.69 -31.44 -11.12
C ASN A 45 34.29 -31.06 -10.62
N ILE A 46 34.19 -30.03 -9.79
CA ILE A 46 32.90 -29.45 -9.35
C ILE A 46 32.32 -28.65 -10.52
N GLN A 47 31.99 -29.33 -11.61
CA GLN A 47 31.16 -28.83 -12.71
C GLN A 47 29.69 -29.25 -12.48
N GLY A 48 29.23 -29.16 -11.23
CA GLY A 48 27.81 -29.26 -10.91
C GLY A 48 27.27 -27.85 -10.70
N THR A 49 26.32 -27.43 -11.53
CA THR A 49 25.49 -26.27 -11.19
C THR A 49 24.73 -26.63 -9.92
N VAL A 50 25.12 -26.08 -8.77
CA VAL A 50 24.38 -26.27 -7.51
C VAL A 50 23.04 -25.57 -7.69
N LYS A 51 22.00 -26.31 -8.08
CA LYS A 51 20.63 -25.82 -8.05
C LYS A 51 20.22 -25.75 -6.57
N LEU A 52 20.38 -24.56 -5.98
CA LEU A 52 19.86 -24.26 -4.65
C LEU A 52 18.33 -24.32 -4.70
N ASP A 53 17.75 -25.37 -4.14
CA ASP A 53 16.31 -25.47 -3.93
C ASP A 53 15.90 -24.62 -2.73
N ASN A 54 15.46 -23.39 -3.00
CA ASN A 54 15.03 -22.44 -1.98
C ASN A 54 13.55 -22.60 -1.59
N THR A 55 12.84 -23.63 -2.07
CA THR A 55 11.39 -23.78 -1.86
C THR A 55 11.03 -23.80 -0.37
N LYS A 56 11.74 -24.59 0.44
CA LYS A 56 11.52 -24.65 1.90
C LYS A 56 11.78 -23.32 2.60
N LEU A 57 12.75 -22.56 2.12
CA LEU A 57 13.10 -21.25 2.67
C LEU A 57 12.00 -20.23 2.35
N ILE A 58 11.52 -20.22 1.11
CA ILE A 58 10.38 -19.40 0.67
C ILE A 58 9.15 -19.72 1.51
N ASP A 59 8.79 -20.99 1.67
CA ASP A 59 7.62 -21.41 2.45
C ASP A 59 7.72 -20.98 3.92
N ASN A 60 8.92 -21.10 4.51
CA ASN A 60 9.16 -20.64 5.87
C ASN A 60 8.99 -19.11 6.00
N TYR A 61 9.58 -18.33 5.11
CA TYR A 61 9.45 -16.86 5.14
C TYR A 61 8.01 -16.40 4.86
N LEU A 62 7.29 -17.05 3.94
CA LEU A 62 5.87 -16.78 3.71
C LEU A 62 5.03 -17.06 4.97
N SER A 63 5.32 -18.17 5.66
CA SER A 63 4.63 -18.50 6.91
C SER A 63 4.87 -17.46 7.99
N ILE A 64 6.11 -16.98 8.14
CA ILE A 64 6.43 -15.94 9.13
C ILE A 64 5.76 -14.62 8.76
N SER A 65 5.83 -14.22 7.49
CA SER A 65 5.19 -13.00 7.00
C SER A 65 3.68 -13.00 7.27
N ARG A 66 3.01 -14.13 7.01
CA ARG A 66 1.58 -14.31 7.31
C ARG A 66 1.29 -14.25 8.81
N ASN A 67 2.04 -14.98 9.63
CA ASN A 67 1.83 -14.97 11.09
C ASN A 67 2.05 -13.56 11.69
N ALA A 68 3.04 -12.82 11.20
CA ALA A 68 3.29 -11.45 11.59
C ALA A 68 2.12 -10.53 11.20
N TYR A 69 1.59 -10.69 9.98
CA TYR A 69 0.40 -9.96 9.52
C TYR A 69 -0.82 -10.25 10.40
N ASP A 70 -1.11 -11.54 10.66
CA ASP A 70 -2.24 -11.97 11.48
C ASP A 70 -2.12 -11.49 12.93
N SER A 71 -0.89 -11.28 13.41
CA SER A 71 -0.59 -10.71 14.74
C SER A 71 -0.59 -9.18 14.77
N GLY A 72 -0.88 -8.51 13.65
CA GLY A 72 -0.87 -7.05 13.50
C GLY A 72 0.52 -6.42 13.41
N ASN A 73 1.59 -7.21 13.25
CA ASN A 73 2.93 -6.70 13.04
C ASN A 73 3.22 -6.50 11.55
N SER A 74 2.64 -5.44 10.98
CA SER A 74 2.77 -5.14 9.55
C SER A 74 4.22 -4.90 9.12
N LYS A 75 5.08 -4.35 9.99
CA LYS A 75 6.48 -4.12 9.66
C LYS A 75 7.24 -5.43 9.46
N GLU A 76 7.11 -6.36 10.40
CA GLU A 76 7.73 -7.69 10.29
C GLU A 76 7.15 -8.49 9.12
N ALA A 77 5.83 -8.40 8.90
CA ALA A 77 5.18 -9.02 7.75
C ALA A 77 5.81 -8.57 6.43
N GLU A 78 6.04 -7.27 6.28
CA GLU A 78 6.70 -6.68 5.11
C GLU A 78 8.16 -7.15 4.97
N GLU A 79 8.93 -7.15 6.08
CA GLU A 79 10.33 -7.58 6.08
C GLU A 79 10.47 -9.03 5.58
N TYR A 80 9.63 -9.94 6.06
CA TYR A 80 9.66 -11.34 5.62
C TYR A 80 9.10 -11.54 4.20
N ALA A 81 8.11 -10.74 3.78
CA ALA A 81 7.67 -10.74 2.39
C ALA A 81 8.80 -10.30 1.44
N ASN A 82 9.54 -9.25 1.79
CA ASN A 82 10.70 -8.79 1.02
C ASN A 82 11.79 -9.87 0.90
N LYS A 83 12.08 -10.64 1.96
CA LYS A 83 13.02 -11.78 1.90
C LYS A 83 12.61 -12.85 0.88
N VAL A 84 11.30 -13.08 0.72
CA VAL A 84 10.81 -13.99 -0.33
C VAL A 84 11.03 -13.37 -1.71
N LEU A 85 10.73 -12.08 -1.87
CA LEU A 85 10.87 -11.36 -3.14
C LEU A 85 12.34 -11.20 -3.59
N GLU A 86 13.30 -11.24 -2.66
CA GLU A 86 14.73 -11.31 -2.98
C GLU A 86 15.12 -12.63 -3.65
N ILE A 87 14.38 -13.71 -3.36
CA ILE A 87 14.63 -15.06 -3.88
C ILE A 87 13.78 -15.33 -5.13
N ASP A 88 12.50 -14.97 -5.07
CA ASP A 88 11.50 -15.11 -6.11
C ASP A 88 10.71 -13.80 -6.23
N PRO A 89 11.17 -12.86 -7.09
CA PRO A 89 10.54 -11.55 -7.27
C PRO A 89 9.09 -11.61 -7.77
N THR A 90 8.69 -12.75 -8.36
CA THR A 90 7.36 -12.97 -8.94
C THR A 90 6.43 -13.72 -7.99
N ASN A 91 6.84 -13.99 -6.75
CA ASN A 91 6.03 -14.75 -5.82
C ASN A 91 4.75 -14.00 -5.45
N TYR A 92 3.62 -14.40 -6.04
CA TYR A 92 2.36 -13.68 -5.86
C TYR A 92 1.90 -13.59 -4.39
N LYS A 93 2.20 -14.60 -3.57
CA LYS A 93 1.84 -14.59 -2.14
C LYS A 93 2.66 -13.56 -1.37
N ALA A 94 3.95 -13.44 -1.67
CA ALA A 94 4.80 -12.43 -1.06
C ALA A 94 4.44 -11.02 -1.54
N LEU A 95 4.12 -10.85 -2.83
CA LEU A 95 3.62 -9.58 -3.37
C LEU A 95 2.32 -9.15 -2.67
N TYR A 96 1.37 -10.06 -2.52
CA TYR A 96 0.13 -9.79 -1.77
C TYR A 96 0.41 -9.43 -0.30
N LEU A 97 1.23 -10.22 0.40
CA LEU A 97 1.58 -9.98 1.81
C LEU A 97 2.30 -8.65 2.01
N LYS A 98 3.21 -8.29 1.10
CA LYS A 98 3.83 -6.97 1.07
C LYS A 98 2.81 -5.86 0.87
N GLY A 99 1.86 -6.06 -0.05
CA GLY A 99 0.79 -5.10 -0.33
C GLY A 99 -0.06 -4.80 0.90
N VAL A 100 -0.59 -5.82 1.59
CA VAL A 100 -1.36 -5.61 2.82
C VAL A 100 -0.51 -4.97 3.92
N ALA A 101 0.73 -5.43 4.10
CA ALA A 101 1.62 -4.94 5.13
C ALA A 101 2.02 -3.47 4.92
N ALA A 102 2.37 -3.08 3.70
CA ALA A 102 2.66 -1.70 3.33
C ALA A 102 1.42 -0.82 3.52
N GLY A 103 0.26 -1.29 3.06
CA GLY A 103 -1.02 -0.59 3.19
C GLY A 103 -1.36 -0.24 4.63
N TRP A 104 -1.26 -1.21 5.56
CA TRP A 104 -1.56 -0.99 6.99
C TRP A 104 -0.56 -0.10 7.71
N GLN A 105 0.63 0.13 7.14
CA GLN A 105 1.61 1.09 7.63
C GLN A 105 1.38 2.52 7.14
N THR A 106 0.28 2.76 6.42
CA THR A 106 -0.16 4.09 6.02
C THR A 106 -0.41 4.98 7.23
N SER A 107 0.06 6.22 7.17
CA SER A 107 -0.13 7.24 8.20
C SER A 107 -0.48 8.59 7.59
N GLY A 108 -0.83 9.56 8.43
CA GLY A 108 -1.11 10.93 7.97
C GLY A 108 0.07 11.65 7.31
N MET A 109 1.30 11.15 7.46
CA MET A 109 2.51 11.72 6.84
C MET A 109 3.07 10.85 5.71
N ASN A 110 2.67 9.58 5.65
CA ASN A 110 3.20 8.62 4.69
C ASN A 110 2.07 7.73 4.18
N ASN A 111 1.57 8.07 2.98
CA ASN A 111 0.55 7.28 2.33
C ASN A 111 1.17 6.16 1.50
N ARG A 112 0.94 4.92 1.93
CA ARG A 112 1.45 3.70 1.28
C ARG A 112 0.37 2.93 0.52
N ILE A 113 -0.84 3.48 0.40
CA ILE A 113 -1.92 2.89 -0.40
C ILE A 113 -1.51 2.71 -1.88
N PRO A 114 -0.82 3.66 -2.53
CA PRO A 114 -0.34 3.44 -3.90
C PRO A 114 0.60 2.24 -4.03
N GLU A 115 1.59 2.13 -3.13
CA GLU A 115 2.52 1.00 -3.07
C GLU A 115 1.77 -0.33 -2.86
N ALA A 116 0.77 -0.34 -1.97
CA ALA A 116 -0.06 -1.51 -1.74
C ALA A 116 -0.81 -1.94 -3.00
N VAL A 117 -1.40 -0.99 -3.74
CA VAL A 117 -2.09 -1.25 -5.00
C VAL A 117 -1.15 -1.82 -6.06
N ASP A 118 0.06 -1.26 -6.19
CA ASP A 118 1.06 -1.77 -7.14
C ASP A 118 1.44 -3.22 -6.80
N CYS A 119 1.66 -3.52 -5.52
CA CYS A 119 1.94 -4.88 -5.06
C CYS A 119 0.77 -5.84 -5.33
N PHE A 120 -0.48 -5.40 -5.14
CA PHE A 120 -1.66 -6.21 -5.45
C PHE A 120 -1.83 -6.46 -6.94
N ALA A 121 -1.60 -5.45 -7.78
CA ALA A 121 -1.64 -5.61 -9.24
C ALA A 121 -0.61 -6.65 -9.69
N LEU A 122 0.64 -6.54 -9.20
CA LEU A 122 1.69 -7.51 -9.48
C LEU A 122 1.34 -8.92 -8.96
N ALA A 123 0.73 -9.03 -7.77
CA ALA A 123 0.30 -10.32 -7.24
C ALA A 123 -0.74 -11.00 -8.16
N ILE A 124 -1.70 -10.23 -8.66
CA ILE A 124 -2.72 -10.73 -9.60
C ILE A 124 -2.06 -11.16 -10.91
N GLU A 125 -1.18 -10.32 -11.48
CA GLU A 125 -0.47 -10.60 -12.74
C GLU A 125 0.40 -11.86 -12.68
N ASN A 126 0.99 -12.16 -11.51
CA ASN A 126 1.89 -13.29 -11.33
C ASN A 126 1.21 -14.55 -10.75
N CYS A 127 -0.12 -14.55 -10.59
CA CYS A 127 -0.86 -15.73 -10.15
C CYS A 127 -1.25 -16.59 -11.36
N ALA A 128 -0.46 -17.64 -11.65
CA ALA A 128 -0.68 -18.51 -12.81
C ALA A 128 -1.83 -19.54 -12.64
N ASP A 129 -2.29 -19.77 -11.41
CA ASP A 129 -3.35 -20.73 -11.10
C ASP A 129 -4.71 -20.05 -11.13
N GLU A 130 -5.51 -20.35 -12.15
CA GLU A 130 -6.82 -19.71 -12.40
C GLU A 130 -7.76 -19.78 -11.20
N GLN A 131 -7.79 -20.90 -10.47
CA GLN A 131 -8.68 -21.04 -9.32
C GLN A 131 -8.21 -20.16 -8.16
N LYS A 132 -6.89 -20.13 -7.92
CA LYS A 132 -6.31 -19.25 -6.88
C LYS A 132 -6.37 -17.78 -7.26
N LEU A 133 -6.37 -17.47 -8.56
CA LEU A 133 -6.44 -16.11 -9.08
C LEU A 133 -7.78 -15.46 -8.75
N GLU A 134 -8.89 -16.18 -8.93
CA GLU A 134 -10.23 -15.65 -8.57
C GLU A 134 -10.36 -15.41 -7.06
N ASP A 135 -9.90 -16.35 -6.23
CA ASP A 135 -9.85 -16.18 -4.77
C ASP A 135 -8.97 -14.98 -4.35
N LEU A 136 -7.83 -14.82 -5.04
CA LEU A 136 -6.90 -13.71 -4.81
C LEU A 136 -7.53 -12.37 -5.18
N LYS A 137 -8.19 -12.28 -6.35
CA LYS A 137 -8.88 -11.06 -6.79
C LYS A 137 -9.96 -10.63 -5.81
N GLU A 138 -10.74 -11.57 -5.27
CA GLU A 138 -11.74 -11.28 -4.24
C GLU A 138 -11.06 -10.76 -2.96
N THR A 139 -10.01 -11.45 -2.51
CA THR A 139 -9.25 -11.08 -1.31
C THR A 139 -8.64 -9.68 -1.44
N VAL A 140 -7.98 -9.41 -2.57
CA VAL A 140 -7.40 -8.10 -2.90
C VAL A 140 -8.47 -7.02 -2.89
N ALA A 141 -9.61 -7.25 -3.56
CA ALA A 141 -10.69 -6.27 -3.63
C ALA A 141 -11.23 -5.90 -2.23
N ASN A 142 -11.35 -6.88 -1.34
CA ASN A 142 -11.79 -6.68 0.04
C ASN A 142 -10.74 -5.93 0.87
N ASP A 143 -9.48 -6.33 0.81
CA ASP A 143 -8.43 -5.73 1.65
C ASP A 143 -8.07 -4.32 1.21
N VAL A 144 -8.00 -4.07 -0.10
CA VAL A 144 -7.75 -2.72 -0.62
C VAL A 144 -8.88 -1.75 -0.24
N SER A 145 -10.13 -2.24 -0.19
CA SER A 145 -11.29 -1.45 0.28
C SER A 145 -11.14 -1.12 1.76
N LYS A 146 -10.82 -2.10 2.62
CA LYS A 146 -10.60 -1.87 4.07
C LYS A 146 -9.47 -0.88 4.32
N LEU A 147 -8.33 -1.04 3.64
CA LEU A 147 -7.16 -0.17 3.77
C LEU A 147 -7.52 1.29 3.44
N THR A 148 -8.25 1.49 2.35
CA THR A 148 -8.63 2.83 1.90
C THR A 148 -9.66 3.47 2.81
N LEU A 149 -10.62 2.70 3.34
CA LEU A 149 -11.57 3.18 4.34
C LEU A 149 -10.85 3.55 5.66
N ALA A 150 -9.86 2.77 6.09
CA ALA A 150 -9.06 3.08 7.27
C ALA A 150 -8.29 4.40 7.10
N MET A 151 -7.67 4.60 5.93
CA MET A 151 -7.01 5.87 5.60
C MET A 151 -7.98 7.05 5.58
N MET A 152 -9.15 6.87 4.96
CA MET A 152 -10.21 7.88 4.95
C MET A 152 -10.63 8.24 6.38
N ARG A 153 -10.76 7.24 7.26
CA ARG A 153 -11.14 7.44 8.67
C ARG A 153 -10.09 8.28 9.38
N LEU A 154 -8.81 7.94 9.21
CA LEU A 154 -7.72 8.70 9.80
C LEU A 154 -7.77 10.18 9.40
N ARG A 155 -7.97 10.47 8.11
CA ARG A 155 -8.05 11.85 7.60
C ARG A 155 -9.29 12.59 8.10
N CYS A 156 -10.44 11.91 8.13
CA CYS A 156 -11.66 12.46 8.69
C CYS A 156 -11.47 12.84 10.18
N GLU A 157 -10.86 11.97 10.97
CA GLU A 157 -10.61 12.21 12.40
C GLU A 157 -9.59 13.36 12.64
N ILE A 158 -8.59 13.52 11.77
CA ILE A 158 -7.70 14.69 11.79
C ILE A 158 -8.50 15.96 11.53
N TYR A 159 -9.33 15.98 10.49
CA TYR A 159 -10.13 17.15 10.13
C TYR A 159 -11.11 17.54 11.24
N LYS A 160 -11.82 16.58 11.84
CA LYS A 160 -12.74 16.83 12.97
C LYS A 160 -12.07 17.58 14.12
N LYS A 161 -10.83 17.20 14.45
CA LYS A 161 -10.06 17.81 15.55
C LYS A 161 -9.46 19.15 15.17
N LEU A 162 -9.03 19.30 13.92
CA LEU A 162 -8.33 20.48 13.42
C LEU A 162 -8.94 20.94 12.08
N PRO A 163 -10.17 21.48 12.06
CA PRO A 163 -10.80 21.79 10.79
C PRO A 163 -10.27 23.11 10.26
N SER A 164 -9.28 23.02 9.36
CA SER A 164 -8.72 24.13 8.59
C SER A 164 -8.95 23.90 7.11
N GLU A 165 -8.84 24.96 6.31
CA GLU A 165 -8.93 24.82 4.84
C GLU A 165 -7.82 23.90 4.31
N GLU A 166 -6.61 24.01 4.84
CA GLU A 166 -5.47 23.15 4.48
C GLU A 166 -5.78 21.67 4.77
N ASN A 167 -6.26 21.35 5.97
CA ASN A 167 -6.59 19.96 6.32
C ASN A 167 -7.74 19.41 5.48
N ALA A 168 -8.71 20.26 5.11
CA ALA A 168 -9.75 19.86 4.17
C ALA A 168 -9.13 19.54 2.80
N ILE A 169 -8.35 20.45 2.22
CA ILE A 169 -7.66 20.27 0.92
C ILE A 169 -6.86 18.96 0.90
N SER A 170 -6.07 18.70 1.94
CA SER A 170 -5.31 17.47 2.07
C SER A 170 -6.20 16.23 2.14
N LEU A 171 -7.27 16.26 2.95
CA LEU A 171 -8.27 15.18 3.02
C LEU A 171 -8.86 14.88 1.64
N PHE A 172 -9.25 15.89 0.86
CA PHE A 172 -9.82 15.67 -0.49
C PHE A 172 -8.85 15.10 -1.48
N ALA A 173 -7.67 15.71 -1.60
CA ALA A 173 -6.72 15.34 -2.62
C ALA A 173 -6.34 13.87 -2.46
N GLU A 174 -6.14 13.45 -1.22
CA GLU A 174 -5.81 12.08 -0.90
C GLU A 174 -6.98 11.12 -1.03
N ALA A 175 -8.16 11.50 -0.52
CA ALA A 175 -9.40 10.76 -0.72
C ALA A 175 -9.60 10.46 -2.21
N LYS A 176 -9.54 11.49 -3.05
CA LYS A 176 -9.76 11.36 -4.49
C LYS A 176 -8.73 10.45 -5.15
N ASN A 177 -7.44 10.68 -4.90
CA ASN A 177 -6.36 9.92 -5.54
C ASN A 177 -6.36 8.45 -5.13
N SER A 178 -6.48 8.15 -3.84
CA SER A 178 -6.49 6.78 -3.34
C SER A 178 -7.77 6.03 -3.72
N LEU A 179 -8.95 6.70 -3.66
CA LEU A 179 -10.20 6.08 -4.11
C LEU A 179 -10.15 5.73 -5.61
N ASP A 180 -9.70 6.65 -6.47
CA ASP A 180 -9.66 6.42 -7.91
C ASP A 180 -8.72 5.27 -8.29
N LEU A 181 -7.55 5.19 -7.66
CA LEU A 181 -6.59 4.13 -7.88
C LEU A 181 -7.17 2.75 -7.49
N VAL A 182 -7.79 2.68 -6.32
CA VAL A 182 -8.34 1.44 -5.77
C VAL A 182 -9.58 0.99 -6.54
N LEU A 183 -10.43 1.92 -6.96
CA LEU A 183 -11.59 1.61 -7.79
C LEU A 183 -11.19 1.01 -9.14
N LYS A 184 -10.08 1.47 -9.74
CA LYS A 184 -9.54 0.88 -10.97
C LYS A 184 -9.08 -0.56 -10.74
N LEU A 185 -8.36 -0.83 -9.64
CA LEU A 185 -7.92 -2.18 -9.30
C LEU A 185 -9.10 -3.11 -9.01
N ILE A 186 -10.08 -2.68 -8.21
CA ILE A 186 -11.28 -3.49 -7.91
C ILE A 186 -12.05 -3.80 -9.20
N ALA A 187 -12.17 -2.82 -10.10
CA ALA A 187 -12.83 -3.03 -11.39
C ALA A 187 -12.06 -4.03 -12.28
N SER A 188 -10.71 -3.99 -12.29
CA SER A 188 -9.91 -4.97 -13.03
C SER A 188 -10.00 -6.39 -12.44
N CYS A 189 -10.33 -6.50 -11.15
CA CYS A 189 -10.62 -7.77 -10.51
C CYS A 189 -12.01 -8.34 -10.87
N GLY A 190 -12.84 -7.61 -11.63
CA GLY A 190 -14.20 -8.04 -11.99
C GLY A 190 -15.24 -7.82 -10.89
N PHE A 191 -14.86 -7.19 -9.78
CA PHE A 191 -15.78 -6.91 -8.67
C PHE A 191 -16.42 -5.54 -8.83
N LYS A 192 -17.69 -5.44 -8.44
CA LYS A 192 -18.33 -4.14 -8.22
C LYS A 192 -17.97 -3.71 -6.78
N PRO A 193 -17.45 -2.49 -6.57
CA PRO A 193 -17.28 -1.96 -5.23
C PRO A 193 -18.68 -1.81 -4.62
N LYS A 194 -19.12 -2.79 -3.83
CA LYS A 194 -20.33 -2.67 -3.02
C LYS A 194 -19.94 -1.89 -1.77
N GLU A 195 -20.72 -0.85 -1.47
CA GLU A 195 -20.71 -0.08 -0.20
C GLU A 195 -19.49 0.82 0.04
N PHE A 196 -18.32 0.51 -0.50
CA PHE A 196 -17.08 1.29 -0.34
C PHE A 196 -17.23 2.82 -0.56
N ARG A 197 -17.90 3.22 -1.66
CA ARG A 197 -18.14 4.64 -1.97
C ARG A 197 -19.12 5.31 -1.01
N GLY A 198 -20.16 4.58 -0.61
CA GLY A 198 -21.17 5.06 0.31
C GLY A 198 -20.60 5.25 1.72
N GLU A 199 -19.76 4.31 2.17
CA GLU A 199 -19.04 4.42 3.44
C GLU A 199 -18.09 5.62 3.46
N ALA A 200 -17.25 5.76 2.43
CA ALA A 200 -16.34 6.91 2.31
C ALA A 200 -17.11 8.24 2.31
N ALA A 201 -18.20 8.35 1.55
CA ALA A 201 -19.05 9.53 1.51
C ALA A 201 -19.69 9.85 2.88
N THR A 202 -20.19 8.82 3.56
CA THR A 202 -20.79 8.98 4.90
C THR A 202 -19.77 9.49 5.91
N MET A 203 -18.55 8.95 5.88
CA MET A 203 -17.48 9.37 6.77
C MET A 203 -17.07 10.83 6.54
N MET A 204 -16.93 11.24 5.28
CA MET A 204 -16.62 12.62 4.91
C MET A 204 -17.71 13.59 5.36
N ASN A 205 -18.98 13.25 5.10
CA ASN A 205 -20.12 14.06 5.54
C ASN A 205 -20.14 14.23 7.07
N ASN A 206 -20.02 13.12 7.80
CA ASN A 206 -20.00 13.16 9.26
C ASN A 206 -18.81 13.97 9.79
N ALA A 207 -17.64 13.88 9.14
CA ALA A 207 -16.49 14.70 9.51
C ALA A 207 -16.74 16.20 9.34
N ALA A 208 -17.41 16.62 8.27
CA ALA A 208 -17.77 18.02 8.06
C ALA A 208 -18.75 18.52 9.12
N VAL A 209 -19.81 17.74 9.40
CA VAL A 209 -20.81 18.09 10.42
C VAL A 209 -20.20 18.14 11.82
N ASP A 210 -19.46 17.09 12.20
CA ASP A 210 -18.79 17.01 13.51
C ASP A 210 -17.76 18.14 13.70
N ALA A 211 -17.01 18.49 12.64
CA ALA A 211 -16.07 19.61 12.67
C ALA A 211 -16.79 20.95 12.89
N PHE A 212 -17.89 21.16 12.17
CA PHE A 212 -18.68 22.39 12.26
C PHE A 212 -19.27 22.57 13.66
N ASP A 213 -20.02 21.59 14.15
CA ASP A 213 -20.69 21.66 15.44
C ASP A 213 -19.71 21.55 16.61
N GLY A 214 -18.68 20.71 16.45
CA GLY A 214 -17.75 20.34 17.50
C GLY A 214 -16.68 21.39 17.77
N VAL A 215 -16.22 22.09 16.73
CA VAL A 215 -15.06 23.01 16.80
C VAL A 215 -15.35 24.36 16.16
N ILE A 216 -15.74 24.41 14.88
CA ILE A 216 -15.84 25.68 14.12
C ILE A 216 -16.84 26.63 14.78
N TRP A 217 -18.05 26.14 15.03
CA TRP A 217 -19.13 26.92 15.62
C TRP A 217 -18.80 27.36 17.06
N LYS A 218 -18.16 26.47 17.83
CA LYS A 218 -17.75 26.78 19.21
C LYS A 218 -16.66 27.84 19.26
N ASP A 219 -15.65 27.75 18.39
CA ASP A 219 -14.58 28.77 18.26
C ASP A 219 -15.16 30.15 17.92
N TYR A 220 -16.26 30.17 17.17
CA TYR A 220 -16.95 31.40 16.78
C TYR A 220 -17.86 31.97 17.88
N THR A 221 -18.49 31.12 18.70
CA THR A 221 -19.54 31.55 19.64
C THR A 221 -19.12 31.59 21.11
N ASN A 222 -18.25 30.70 21.58
CA ASN A 222 -17.96 30.55 23.00
C ASN A 222 -17.05 31.67 23.53
N GLY A 223 -17.49 32.34 24.60
CA GLY A 223 -16.69 33.35 25.32
C GLY A 223 -16.42 34.64 24.54
N LYS A 224 -17.05 34.84 23.39
CA LYS A 224 -16.89 36.04 22.56
C LYS A 224 -17.86 37.15 23.00
N PRO A 225 -17.43 38.43 23.01
CA PRO A 225 -18.24 39.54 23.50
C PRO A 225 -19.43 39.81 22.58
N LEU A 226 -20.63 39.87 23.16
CA LEU A 226 -21.84 40.25 22.44
C LEU A 226 -21.80 41.77 22.17
N ILE A 227 -21.98 42.15 20.91
CA ILE A 227 -22.21 43.54 20.53
C ILE A 227 -23.71 43.73 20.45
N LEU A 228 -24.27 44.40 21.46
CA LEU A 228 -25.67 44.79 21.43
C LEU A 228 -25.80 46.05 20.59
N THR A 229 -26.29 45.92 19.35
CA THR A 229 -26.71 47.07 18.55
C THR A 229 -28.13 47.45 18.95
N ASN A 230 -28.31 48.67 19.47
CA ASN A 230 -29.65 49.25 19.59
C ASN A 230 -30.04 49.95 18.27
N LYS A 231 -31.31 50.36 18.15
CA LYS A 231 -31.88 51.04 16.97
C LYS A 231 -31.13 52.34 16.57
N PHE A 232 -30.21 52.81 17.42
CA PHE A 232 -29.44 54.05 17.26
C PHE A 232 -27.94 53.80 17.00
N GLY A 233 -27.52 52.54 16.80
CA GLY A 233 -26.13 52.22 16.46
C GLY A 233 -25.12 52.35 17.61
N VAL A 234 -25.58 52.48 18.86
CA VAL A 234 -24.69 52.54 20.03
C VAL A 234 -24.35 51.12 20.49
N SER A 235 -23.08 50.74 20.39
CA SER A 235 -22.56 49.43 20.79
C SER A 235 -22.06 49.45 22.23
N LYS A 236 -22.68 48.62 23.09
CA LYS A 236 -22.12 48.25 24.41
C LYS A 236 -21.57 46.82 24.32
N TYR A 237 -20.35 46.61 24.80
CA TYR A 237 -19.75 45.29 24.93
C TYR A 237 -20.23 44.63 26.22
N LYS A 238 -20.75 43.40 26.14
CA LYS A 238 -20.90 42.51 27.30
C LYS A 238 -20.34 41.13 27.00
N LEU A 239 -19.81 40.45 28.02
CA LEU A 239 -19.44 39.03 27.92
C LEU A 239 -20.72 38.19 27.80
N ALA A 240 -20.75 37.25 26.85
CA ALA A 240 -21.90 36.37 26.64
C ALA A 240 -22.16 35.50 27.88
N GLN A 241 -23.42 35.46 28.33
CA GLN A 241 -23.89 34.53 29.38
C GLN A 241 -24.67 33.36 28.75
N PRO A 242 -24.73 32.17 29.38
CA PRO A 242 -25.43 31.00 28.83
C PRO A 242 -26.90 31.24 28.46
N ASN A 243 -27.54 32.25 29.06
CA ASN A 243 -28.97 32.55 28.91
C ASN A 243 -29.25 33.73 27.97
N ASP A 244 -28.22 34.32 27.33
CA ASP A 244 -28.40 35.47 26.43
C ASP A 244 -29.07 35.08 25.11
N VAL A 245 -30.19 35.74 24.79
CA VAL A 245 -31.07 35.40 23.65
C VAL A 245 -30.52 35.89 22.29
N SER A 246 -29.68 36.93 22.28
CA SER A 246 -28.95 37.38 21.09
C SER A 246 -27.59 36.68 21.01
N ARG A 247 -27.53 35.57 20.28
CA ARG A 247 -26.31 34.74 20.13
C ARG A 247 -25.20 35.35 19.28
N TYR A 248 -25.42 36.53 18.70
CA TYR A 248 -24.48 37.12 17.76
C TYR A 248 -23.70 38.25 18.44
N ALA A 249 -22.50 37.90 18.91
CA ALA A 249 -21.40 38.85 18.89
C ALA A 249 -21.25 39.32 17.44
N THR A 250 -21.30 40.62 17.13
CA THR A 250 -20.71 41.03 15.84
C THR A 250 -19.22 40.79 15.99
N PRO A 251 -18.67 39.74 15.35
CA PRO A 251 -17.32 39.30 15.60
C PRO A 251 -16.34 40.32 15.03
N SER A 252 -15.06 40.17 15.38
CA SER A 252 -14.02 40.81 14.57
C SER A 252 -14.14 40.32 13.12
N LYS A 253 -13.77 41.17 12.16
CA LYS A 253 -13.67 40.75 10.74
C LYS A 253 -12.83 39.47 10.61
N TYR A 254 -11.74 39.37 11.37
CA TYR A 254 -10.89 38.19 11.43
C TYR A 254 -11.62 36.92 11.87
N ASP A 255 -12.39 36.97 12.96
CA ASP A 255 -13.15 35.80 13.45
C ASP A 255 -14.23 35.37 12.44
N PHE A 256 -14.87 36.33 11.76
CA PHE A 256 -15.86 36.06 10.72
C PHE A 256 -15.24 35.45 9.46
N ASP A 257 -14.13 36.02 8.97
CA ASP A 257 -13.39 35.49 7.82
C ASP A 257 -12.89 34.06 8.11
N LYS A 258 -12.42 33.80 9.34
CA LYS A 258 -12.01 32.46 9.79
C LYS A 258 -13.18 31.47 9.85
N LEU A 259 -14.37 31.90 10.31
CA LEU A 259 -15.58 31.08 10.28
C LEU A 259 -15.95 30.72 8.83
N LEU A 260 -15.99 31.72 7.94
CA LEU A 260 -16.35 31.52 6.54
C LEU A 260 -15.43 30.51 5.86
N ALA A 261 -14.11 30.70 5.96
CA ALA A 261 -13.14 29.82 5.33
C ALA A 261 -13.28 28.34 5.78
N ARG A 262 -13.54 28.11 7.07
CA ARG A 262 -13.72 26.75 7.61
C ARG A 262 -15.08 26.16 7.25
N THR A 263 -16.10 27.00 7.12
CA THR A 263 -17.44 26.58 6.66
C THR A 263 -17.40 26.20 5.19
N ASP A 264 -16.75 27.01 4.34
CA ASP A 264 -16.52 26.70 2.93
C ASP A 264 -15.75 25.39 2.78
N ALA A 265 -14.77 25.14 3.65
CA ALA A 265 -14.06 23.87 3.70
C ALA A 265 -15.00 22.67 4.00
N CYS A 266 -15.93 22.81 4.95
CA CYS A 266 -16.96 21.79 5.22
C CYS A 266 -17.87 21.57 4.00
N ILE A 267 -18.31 22.64 3.34
CA ILE A 267 -19.17 22.56 2.13
C ILE A 267 -18.47 21.77 1.03
N LYS A 268 -17.19 22.11 0.75
CA LYS A 268 -16.38 21.34 -0.20
C LYS A 268 -16.40 19.84 0.17
N ILE A 269 -16.37 19.48 1.47
CA ILE A 269 -16.21 18.08 1.95
C ILE A 269 -17.45 17.30 1.60
N ILE A 270 -18.59 17.93 1.84
CA ILE A 270 -19.91 17.40 1.51
C ILE A 270 -20.07 17.28 -0.01
N GLU A 271 -19.63 18.27 -0.80
CA GLU A 271 -19.69 18.22 -2.27
C GLU A 271 -18.86 17.05 -2.84
N ALA A 272 -17.65 16.81 -2.31
CA ALA A 272 -16.85 15.67 -2.73
C ALA A 272 -17.46 14.33 -2.28
N ALA A 273 -18.03 14.26 -1.08
CA ALA A 273 -18.75 13.08 -0.61
C ALA A 273 -19.92 12.73 -1.55
N MET A 274 -20.70 13.74 -1.94
CA MET A 274 -21.78 13.60 -2.92
C MET A 274 -21.23 13.12 -4.27
N SER A 275 -20.15 13.71 -4.76
CA SER A 275 -19.53 13.38 -6.05
C SER A 275 -19.03 11.93 -6.10
N SER A 276 -18.40 11.46 -5.02
CA SER A 276 -17.95 10.07 -4.84
C SER A 276 -19.10 9.07 -4.90
N ASN A 277 -20.28 9.46 -4.40
CA ASN A 277 -21.50 8.67 -4.38
C ASN A 277 -22.28 8.74 -5.72
N LEU A 278 -22.15 9.85 -6.47
CA LEU A 278 -22.97 10.19 -7.64
C LEU A 278 -22.41 9.74 -8.99
N SER A 279 -21.52 8.75 -9.10
CA SER A 279 -21.20 8.20 -10.43
C SER A 279 -22.34 7.34 -10.98
N ARG A 280 -23.43 8.00 -11.39
CA ARG A 280 -24.30 7.52 -12.46
C ARG A 280 -23.41 7.19 -13.65
N TYR A 281 -23.52 5.97 -14.15
CA TYR A 281 -23.88 5.73 -15.56
C TYR A 281 -23.52 6.88 -16.53
N HIS A 282 -22.24 7.17 -16.74
CA HIS A 282 -21.84 7.74 -18.02
C HIS A 282 -21.54 6.57 -18.94
N ARG A 283 -22.56 6.19 -19.72
CA ARG A 283 -22.32 5.53 -21.01
C ARG A 283 -21.27 6.37 -21.72
N SER A 284 -20.14 5.76 -22.05
CA SER A 284 -19.19 6.29 -23.01
C SER A 284 -19.95 6.73 -24.28
N PRO A 285 -19.65 7.88 -24.89
CA PRO A 285 -20.17 8.24 -26.20
C PRO A 285 -19.43 7.39 -27.24
N GLY A 286 -19.86 6.15 -27.41
CA GLY A 286 -19.25 5.22 -28.35
C GLY A 286 -20.19 4.07 -28.62
N LEU A 287 -20.55 3.91 -29.89
CA LEU A 287 -21.37 2.85 -30.46
C LEU A 287 -22.89 3.03 -30.29
N VAL A 288 -23.45 3.86 -31.17
CA VAL A 288 -24.82 3.66 -31.68
C VAL A 288 -24.77 2.41 -32.57
N PRO A 289 -25.49 1.32 -32.28
CA PRO A 289 -25.74 0.29 -33.27
C PRO A 289 -26.84 0.80 -34.20
N ALA A 290 -26.47 1.06 -35.45
CA ALA A 290 -27.41 1.30 -36.53
C ALA A 290 -28.18 0.01 -36.87
N ILE A 291 -29.39 -0.18 -36.35
CA ILE A 291 -30.36 -1.20 -36.78
C ILE A 291 -31.76 -0.66 -36.40
N SER A 292 -32.82 -0.63 -37.19
CA SER A 292 -33.07 -0.74 -38.63
C SER A 292 -34.46 -0.10 -38.85
N LYS A 293 -34.69 0.49 -40.02
CA LYS A 293 -36.04 0.88 -40.47
C LYS A 293 -36.92 -0.38 -40.55
N ARG A 294 -38.04 -0.45 -39.82
CA ARG A 294 -39.24 -1.16 -40.29
C ARG A 294 -40.52 -0.40 -39.91
N ARG A 295 -41.25 -0.06 -40.96
CA ARG A 295 -42.66 0.34 -41.00
C ARG A 295 -43.54 -0.71 -40.31
N TYR A 296 -44.61 -0.26 -39.65
CA TYR A 296 -45.99 -0.78 -39.71
C TYR A 296 -46.86 0.38 -39.17
N ARG A 297 -47.64 1.12 -39.98
CA ARG A 297 -49.05 0.85 -40.31
C ARG A 297 -49.80 0.20 -39.14
N GLU A 298 -50.55 1.01 -38.39
CA GLU A 298 -52.02 1.15 -38.46
C GLU A 298 -52.40 2.57 -38.06
#